data_AF-A0AAE9DMM1-F1
#
_entry.id   AF-A0AAE9DMM1-F1
#
_cell.length_a   1.000
_cell.length_b   1.000
_cell.length_c   1.000
_cell.angle_alpha   90.00
_cell.angle_beta   90.00
_cell.angle_gamma   90.00
#
_symmetry.space_group_name_H-M   'P 1'
#
loop_
_entity.id
_entity.type
_entity.pdbx_description
1 polymer ?
#
loop_
_entity_poly.entity_id
_entity_poly.type
_entity_poly.pdbx_seq_one_letter_code
_entity_poly.pdbx_strand_id
1 'polypeptide(L)'
;MSYYFLCFLFLSSLTNVSGEEPYMIRILGKPGKVKTSEAMDISWMDCLTKCRLDVNCSAVYKLSDVQCQYFSFGSISTLQKADFQNDEIAVKIQISQDQCPTSNPLIPGPNYYTQIINGQFYMSSVSPYSLSNNIYNLTYSVATCPNNTKLFQRGETTKVCIGLFFFEDPRCNNQDAASALCKAQNGTLTGPANANEYEYIQNISNSSKYSSNPDSYEYVTYWLDGAGTSTAYTFEDTTHGGTTNYQWAEGVSRSKGAGQCLHNPNPLYFNISEYPCTATFLAKAVCWRGALCQVPPIIETQPGKFKSSKTFDIPWKECIVKCRTDVKCVVVYKMSGIKCQYFEFKSISTVQQAAFGGDEIALKIQLAGKKCPTSNPMVPGPNSFTEKINNQLHATTVSLDSKSKHIYNLNYKVISCPNLMKLFQRGETTLVCIGLFFFEAPRCNNHAQASALCKAQKGTLTGPANADEYKYIQNTSNSSKYTSNPDSYTWLTYWIDGVSTSTEKVYKFEDPTHNGITNYKWTPGSPHLKGPGHCLHNPGPLNSYVQAIS
;
A
#
# COMPACT_ATOMS: atom_id res chain seq x y z
N MET A 1 -22.19 -52.57 29.43
CA MET A 1 -20.74 -52.37 29.18
C MET A 1 -20.59 -51.18 28.26
N SER A 2 -19.66 -50.29 28.62
CA SER A 2 -19.46 -48.95 28.08
C SER A 2 -19.19 -48.90 26.57
N TYR A 3 -19.73 -47.86 25.93
CA TYR A 3 -19.08 -47.23 24.78
C TYR A 3 -18.76 -45.79 25.18
N TYR A 4 -17.47 -45.48 25.30
CA TYR A 4 -16.95 -44.12 25.45
C TYR A 4 -16.95 -43.45 24.08
N PHE A 5 -17.72 -42.37 23.92
CA PHE A 5 -17.56 -41.43 22.81
C PHE A 5 -16.72 -40.25 23.31
N LEU A 6 -15.44 -40.22 22.92
CA LEU A 6 -14.57 -39.06 23.10
C LEU A 6 -15.02 -37.95 22.13
N CYS A 7 -15.71 -36.94 22.63
CA CYS A 7 -15.85 -35.66 21.92
C CYS A 7 -14.62 -34.80 22.24
N PHE A 8 -13.69 -34.71 21.28
CA PHE A 8 -12.67 -33.66 21.25
C PHE A 8 -13.37 -32.31 20.99
N LEU A 9 -13.57 -31.53 22.05
CA LEU A 9 -13.88 -30.11 21.96
C LEU A 9 -12.62 -29.38 21.47
N PHE A 10 -12.59 -29.07 20.18
CA PHE A 10 -11.73 -28.00 19.66
C PHE A 10 -12.26 -26.67 20.22
N LEU A 11 -11.67 -26.21 21.33
CA LEU A 11 -11.69 -24.79 21.67
C LEU A 11 -10.79 -24.06 20.68
N SER A 12 -11.33 -23.66 19.53
CA SER A 12 -10.75 -22.55 18.78
C SER A 12 -11.07 -21.27 19.55
N SER A 13 -10.09 -20.75 20.27
CA SER A 13 -10.07 -19.36 20.70
C SER A 13 -10.07 -18.47 19.46
N LEU A 14 -11.26 -18.09 19.01
CA LEU A 14 -11.44 -16.92 18.16
C LEU A 14 -10.93 -15.73 18.98
N THR A 15 -9.78 -15.20 18.56
CA THR A 15 -9.34 -13.89 19.00
C THR A 15 -10.42 -12.89 18.61
N ASN A 16 -11.16 -12.39 19.60
CA ASN A 16 -12.04 -11.25 19.42
C ASN A 16 -11.18 -10.06 19.04
N VAL A 17 -11.00 -9.86 17.73
CA VAL A 17 -10.59 -8.56 17.20
C VAL A 17 -11.79 -7.66 17.43
N SER A 18 -11.70 -6.81 18.44
CA SER A 18 -12.66 -5.74 18.72
C SER A 18 -12.73 -4.83 17.49
N GLY A 19 -13.72 -5.09 16.66
CA GLY A 19 -14.24 -4.20 15.63
C GLY A 19 -15.73 -4.39 15.66
N GLU A 20 -16.45 -3.41 16.22
CA GLU A 20 -17.92 -3.37 16.24
C GLU A 20 -18.49 -3.74 14.85
N GLU A 21 -19.46 -4.66 14.78
CA GLU A 21 -20.06 -5.06 13.51
C GLU A 21 -20.81 -3.89 12.84
N PRO A 22 -20.74 -3.74 11.50
CA PRO A 22 -21.47 -2.69 10.81
C PRO A 22 -22.99 -2.93 10.84
N TYR A 23 -23.75 -1.86 11.04
CA TYR A 23 -25.21 -1.90 11.07
C TYR A 23 -25.82 -1.32 9.79
N MET A 24 -26.94 -1.90 9.37
CA MET A 24 -27.77 -1.35 8.29
C MET A 24 -28.90 -0.52 8.91
N ILE A 25 -28.81 0.80 8.80
CA ILE A 25 -29.84 1.71 9.30
C ILE A 25 -30.88 1.96 8.23
N ARG A 26 -32.11 1.54 8.53
CA ARG A 26 -33.30 1.72 7.70
C ARG A 26 -33.85 3.13 7.88
N ILE A 27 -34.18 3.78 6.78
CA ILE A 27 -34.68 5.15 6.70
C ILE A 27 -35.88 5.14 5.76
N LEU A 28 -36.94 5.85 6.12
CA LEU A 28 -38.02 6.18 5.20
C LEU A 28 -37.51 7.23 4.21
N GLY A 29 -37.15 6.78 3.02
CA GLY A 29 -36.40 7.58 2.08
C GLY A 29 -36.11 6.87 0.77
N LYS A 30 -35.73 7.67 -0.21
CA LYS A 30 -35.36 7.22 -1.54
C LYS A 30 -33.97 7.71 -1.92
N PRO A 31 -33.31 7.05 -2.87
CA PRO A 31 -32.06 7.54 -3.44
C PRO A 31 -32.27 8.93 -4.05
N GLY A 32 -31.37 9.87 -3.75
CA GLY A 32 -31.34 11.18 -4.39
C GLY A 32 -30.46 11.12 -5.65
N LYS A 33 -29.26 11.69 -5.52
CA LYS A 33 -28.24 11.70 -6.58
C LYS A 33 -27.50 10.36 -6.63
N VAL A 34 -27.92 9.51 -7.56
CA VAL A 34 -27.32 8.21 -7.86
C VAL A 34 -26.43 8.33 -9.10
N LYS A 35 -25.31 7.63 -9.09
CA LYS A 35 -24.41 7.49 -10.25
C LYS A 35 -24.59 6.16 -10.95
N THR A 36 -24.66 5.08 -10.18
CA THR A 36 -24.98 3.74 -10.68
C THR A 36 -25.66 2.96 -9.56
N SER A 37 -26.41 1.93 -9.93
CA SER A 37 -26.93 0.93 -8.99
C SER A 37 -27.00 -0.42 -9.69
N GLU A 38 -27.08 -1.48 -8.91
CA GLU A 38 -27.37 -2.83 -9.40
C GLU A 38 -28.75 -3.23 -8.89
N ALA A 39 -29.65 -3.67 -9.78
CA ALA A 39 -30.91 -4.26 -9.37
C ALA A 39 -30.67 -5.72 -8.99
N MET A 40 -31.23 -6.15 -7.87
CA MET A 40 -31.10 -7.52 -7.37
C MET A 40 -32.49 -8.11 -7.13
N ASP A 41 -32.73 -9.29 -7.70
CA ASP A 41 -33.96 -10.06 -7.55
C ASP A 41 -33.85 -10.99 -6.33
N ILE A 42 -33.76 -10.40 -5.14
CA ILE A 42 -33.66 -11.08 -3.84
C ILE A 42 -34.58 -10.40 -2.82
N SER A 43 -34.89 -11.09 -1.72
CA SER A 43 -35.74 -10.52 -0.68
C SER A 43 -35.13 -9.25 -0.07
N TRP A 44 -35.96 -8.35 0.45
CA TRP A 44 -35.48 -7.14 1.12
C TRP A 44 -34.50 -7.48 2.27
N MET A 45 -34.79 -8.53 3.05
CA MET A 45 -33.92 -8.99 4.14
C MET A 45 -32.59 -9.57 3.64
N ASP A 46 -32.60 -10.30 2.54
CA ASP A 46 -31.36 -10.81 1.93
C ASP A 46 -30.52 -9.68 1.35
N CYS A 47 -31.17 -8.64 0.81
CA CYS A 47 -30.50 -7.45 0.31
C CYS A 47 -29.76 -6.69 1.42
N LEU A 48 -30.43 -6.49 2.57
CA LEU A 48 -29.83 -5.92 3.77
C LEU A 48 -28.63 -6.75 4.25
N THR A 49 -28.80 -8.07 4.33
CA THR A 49 -27.76 -8.99 4.79
C THR A 49 -26.56 -8.99 3.84
N LYS A 50 -26.81 -9.05 2.53
CA LYS A 50 -25.77 -8.99 1.50
C LYS A 50 -24.99 -7.69 1.59
N CYS A 51 -25.67 -6.55 1.72
CA CYS A 51 -25.01 -5.25 1.87
C CYS A 51 -24.21 -5.14 3.17
N ARG A 52 -24.74 -5.68 4.27
CA ARG A 52 -24.04 -5.73 5.56
C ARG A 52 -22.73 -6.50 5.48
N LEU A 53 -22.73 -7.63 4.79
CA LEU A 53 -21.54 -8.50 4.65
C LEU A 53 -20.58 -8.02 3.56
N ASP A 54 -21.09 -7.41 2.48
CA ASP A 54 -20.26 -6.95 1.39
C ASP A 54 -19.53 -5.65 1.76
N VAL A 55 -18.20 -5.72 1.77
CA VAL A 55 -17.31 -4.58 2.02
C VAL A 55 -17.49 -3.47 0.99
N ASN A 56 -17.98 -3.76 -0.21
CA ASN A 56 -18.18 -2.72 -1.22
C ASN A 56 -19.53 -2.03 -1.10
N CYS A 57 -20.46 -2.49 -0.27
CA CYS A 57 -21.78 -1.91 -0.17
C CYS A 57 -21.80 -0.66 0.71
N SER A 58 -22.59 0.34 0.33
CA SER A 58 -22.85 1.54 1.13
C SER A 58 -24.33 1.74 1.45
N ALA A 59 -25.22 1.36 0.55
CA ALA A 59 -26.66 1.46 0.78
C ALA A 59 -27.43 0.45 -0.08
N VAL A 60 -28.68 0.20 0.29
CA VAL A 60 -29.66 -0.54 -0.51
C VAL A 60 -31.02 0.16 -0.45
N TYR A 61 -31.78 0.13 -1.54
CA TYR A 61 -33.14 0.70 -1.63
C TYR A 61 -34.16 -0.36 -2.01
N LYS A 62 -35.30 -0.37 -1.34
CA LYS A 62 -36.37 -1.35 -1.57
C LYS A 62 -37.20 -0.96 -2.80
N LEU A 63 -37.27 -1.87 -3.78
CA LEU A 63 -38.18 -1.73 -4.93
C LEU A 63 -39.48 -2.52 -4.69
N SER A 64 -39.36 -3.71 -4.11
CA SER A 64 -40.46 -4.56 -3.63
C SER A 64 -39.95 -5.46 -2.49
N ASP A 65 -40.78 -6.36 -1.97
CA ASP A 65 -40.33 -7.34 -0.97
C ASP A 65 -39.35 -8.38 -1.53
N VAL A 66 -39.27 -8.52 -2.86
CA VAL A 66 -38.42 -9.49 -3.58
C VAL A 66 -37.44 -8.84 -4.56
N GLN A 67 -37.31 -7.52 -4.52
CA GLN A 67 -36.39 -6.78 -5.38
C GLN A 67 -35.84 -5.54 -4.69
N CYS A 68 -34.55 -5.29 -4.84
CA CYS A 68 -33.89 -4.10 -4.30
C CYS A 68 -32.86 -3.51 -5.26
N GLN A 69 -32.48 -2.26 -5.03
CA GLN A 69 -31.31 -1.64 -5.64
C GLN A 69 -30.14 -1.66 -4.66
N TYR A 70 -28.97 -2.07 -5.12
CA TYR A 70 -27.72 -2.11 -4.40
C TYR A 70 -26.81 -0.97 -4.84
N PHE A 71 -26.21 -0.28 -3.86
CA PHE A 71 -25.31 0.85 -4.07
C PHE A 71 -23.93 0.55 -3.50
N SER A 72 -22.95 0.34 -4.39
CA SER A 72 -21.55 0.24 -4.00
C SER A 72 -21.00 1.56 -3.42
N PHE A 73 -19.84 1.51 -2.77
CA PHE A 73 -19.07 2.66 -2.31
C PHE A 73 -18.92 3.72 -3.40
N GLY A 74 -19.29 4.96 -3.09
CA GLY A 74 -19.28 6.07 -4.05
C GLY A 74 -20.41 6.07 -5.09
N SER A 75 -21.37 5.15 -5.07
CA SER A 75 -22.38 5.08 -6.14
C SER A 75 -23.62 5.94 -5.91
N ILE A 76 -23.84 6.41 -4.68
CA ILE A 76 -24.94 7.30 -4.27
C ILE A 76 -24.35 8.48 -3.49
N SER A 77 -24.86 9.69 -3.65
CA SER A 77 -24.27 10.89 -3.01
C SER A 77 -25.25 11.67 -2.15
N THR A 78 -26.55 11.43 -2.31
CA THR A 78 -27.57 11.99 -1.42
C THR A 78 -28.70 11.00 -1.21
N LEU A 79 -29.32 11.08 -0.04
CA LEU A 79 -30.57 10.41 0.28
C LEU A 79 -31.63 11.48 0.47
N GLN A 80 -32.85 11.21 0.00
CA GLN A 80 -33.99 12.08 0.22
C GLN A 80 -34.92 11.39 1.21
N LYS A 81 -35.31 12.10 2.26
CA LYS A 81 -36.38 11.66 3.15
C LYS A 81 -37.68 11.58 2.34
N ALA A 82 -38.43 10.50 2.50
CA ALA A 82 -39.67 10.31 1.76
C ALA A 82 -40.85 10.98 2.48
N ASP A 83 -41.80 11.47 1.70
CA ASP A 83 -43.09 11.96 2.19
C ASP A 83 -44.13 10.83 2.38
N PHE A 84 -43.86 9.63 1.82
CA PHE A 84 -44.77 8.48 1.80
C PHE A 84 -44.19 7.27 2.57
N GLN A 85 -45.07 6.42 3.12
CA GLN A 85 -44.70 5.32 4.02
C GLN A 85 -43.96 4.13 3.36
N ASN A 86 -43.92 4.04 2.02
CA ASN A 86 -43.46 2.82 1.33
C ASN A 86 -42.03 2.91 0.77
N ASP A 87 -41.41 4.09 0.75
CA ASP A 87 -40.05 4.27 0.26
C ASP A 87 -39.06 3.95 1.40
N GLU A 88 -38.28 2.88 1.23
CA GLU A 88 -37.36 2.41 2.26
C GLU A 88 -35.94 2.27 1.71
N ILE A 89 -34.99 2.97 2.34
CA ILE A 89 -33.57 2.88 2.04
C ILE A 89 -32.80 2.53 3.30
N ALA A 90 -31.80 1.65 3.18
CA ALA A 90 -30.92 1.33 4.28
C ALA A 90 -29.47 1.71 3.95
N VAL A 91 -28.78 2.27 4.94
CA VAL A 91 -27.41 2.77 4.80
C VAL A 91 -26.52 2.04 5.79
N LYS A 92 -25.32 1.69 5.33
CA LYS A 92 -24.31 1.05 6.17
C LYS A 92 -23.57 2.11 6.98
N ILE A 93 -23.72 2.09 8.30
CA ILE A 93 -23.02 2.98 9.23
C ILE A 93 -22.38 2.19 10.37
N GLN A 94 -21.41 2.78 11.05
CA GLN A 94 -20.89 2.29 12.32
C GLN A 94 -21.75 2.87 13.47
N ILE A 95 -22.07 2.06 14.48
CA ILE A 95 -22.78 2.53 15.69
C ILE A 95 -21.97 2.08 16.89
N SER A 96 -21.58 3.04 17.73
CA SER A 96 -20.71 2.87 18.89
C SER A 96 -21.38 2.16 20.09
N GLN A 97 -22.54 1.53 19.89
CA GLN A 97 -23.33 0.91 20.96
C GLN A 97 -23.81 -0.48 20.54
N ASP A 98 -23.74 -1.44 21.47
CA ASP A 98 -24.26 -2.81 21.33
C ASP A 98 -25.80 -2.88 21.30
N GLN A 99 -26.50 -1.74 21.40
CA GLN A 99 -27.95 -1.64 21.39
C GLN A 99 -28.44 -0.83 20.20
N CYS A 100 -29.48 -1.33 19.52
CA CYS A 100 -30.13 -0.63 18.42
C CYS A 100 -30.66 0.74 18.89
N PRO A 101 -30.32 1.83 18.20
CA PRO A 101 -30.76 3.17 18.60
C PRO A 101 -32.29 3.28 18.58
N THR A 102 -32.86 3.88 19.62
CA THR A 102 -34.31 4.09 19.78
C THR A 102 -34.85 5.29 18.99
N SER A 103 -33.94 6.08 18.40
CA SER A 103 -34.23 7.22 17.54
C SER A 103 -33.38 7.15 16.27
N ASN A 104 -33.67 7.97 15.26
CA ASN A 104 -32.92 7.98 14.00
C ASN A 104 -31.44 8.31 14.27
N PRO A 105 -30.51 7.35 14.12
CA PRO A 105 -29.11 7.57 14.49
C PRO A 105 -28.41 8.58 13.57
N LEU A 106 -29.03 8.95 12.44
CA LEU A 106 -28.53 10.02 11.57
C LEU A 106 -28.72 11.43 12.18
N ILE A 107 -29.34 11.54 13.35
CA ILE A 107 -29.57 12.81 14.05
C ILE A 107 -29.18 12.68 15.54
N PRO A 108 -28.21 13.49 16.03
CA PRO A 108 -27.37 14.41 15.26
C PRO A 108 -26.34 13.64 14.42
N GLY A 109 -26.21 13.97 13.13
CA GLY A 109 -25.05 13.56 12.33
C GLY A 109 -23.88 14.53 12.53
N PRO A 110 -22.70 14.26 11.93
CA PRO A 110 -22.42 13.21 10.95
C PRO A 110 -22.17 11.82 11.55
N ASN A 111 -22.58 10.79 10.83
CA ASN A 111 -22.26 9.39 11.14
C ASN A 111 -21.19 8.89 10.18
N TYR A 112 -20.30 8.02 10.66
CA TYR A 112 -19.16 7.51 9.89
C TYR A 112 -19.21 5.99 9.81
N TYR A 113 -18.69 5.46 8.71
CA TYR A 113 -18.34 4.06 8.58
C TYR A 113 -17.00 3.95 7.89
N THR A 114 -16.04 3.31 8.58
CA THR A 114 -14.69 3.14 8.07
C THR A 114 -14.38 1.65 7.95
N GLN A 115 -13.85 1.25 6.81
CA GLN A 115 -13.45 -0.13 6.55
C GLN A 115 -12.03 -0.19 6.00
N ILE A 116 -11.33 -1.26 6.34
CA ILE A 116 -9.95 -1.47 5.93
C ILE A 116 -9.91 -2.51 4.81
N ILE A 117 -9.49 -2.10 3.62
CA ILE A 117 -9.34 -2.99 2.46
C ILE A 117 -7.92 -2.84 1.95
N ASN A 118 -7.15 -3.93 1.94
CA ASN A 118 -5.74 -3.96 1.49
C ASN A 118 -4.86 -2.86 2.13
N GLY A 119 -5.07 -2.57 3.42
CA GLY A 119 -4.31 -1.55 4.16
C GLY A 119 -4.74 -0.09 3.90
N GLN A 120 -5.83 0.13 3.16
CA GLN A 120 -6.42 1.46 2.92
C GLN A 120 -7.72 1.62 3.69
N PHE A 121 -7.99 2.83 4.17
CA PHE A 121 -9.20 3.12 4.95
C PHE A 121 -10.24 3.78 4.05
N TYR A 122 -11.30 3.06 3.73
CA TYR A 122 -12.45 3.56 2.99
C TYR A 122 -13.47 4.07 3.98
N MET A 123 -13.79 5.36 3.92
CA MET A 123 -14.71 6.00 4.83
C MET A 123 -15.92 6.54 4.09
N SER A 124 -17.10 6.18 4.56
CA SER A 124 -18.37 6.77 4.21
C SER A 124 -18.83 7.66 5.35
N SER A 125 -19.38 8.84 5.06
CA SER A 125 -20.02 9.66 6.06
C SER A 125 -21.38 10.15 5.60
N VAL A 126 -22.33 10.13 6.54
CA VAL A 126 -23.72 10.55 6.34
C VAL A 126 -23.96 11.78 7.19
N SER A 127 -24.30 12.91 6.55
CA SER A 127 -24.53 14.17 7.26
C SER A 127 -25.83 14.83 6.78
N PRO A 128 -26.59 15.51 7.66
CA PRO A 128 -27.71 16.34 7.22
C PRO A 128 -27.25 17.41 6.23
N TYR A 129 -28.04 17.67 5.19
CA TYR A 129 -27.74 18.74 4.25
C TYR A 129 -28.06 20.09 4.89
N SER A 130 -27.07 20.98 4.94
CA SER A 130 -27.20 22.28 5.63
C SER A 130 -28.32 23.19 5.10
N LEU A 131 -28.75 22.99 3.84
CA LEU A 131 -29.80 23.79 3.20
C LEU A 131 -31.16 23.07 3.14
N SER A 132 -31.27 21.81 3.60
CA SER A 132 -32.54 21.09 3.63
C SER A 132 -32.55 20.00 4.69
N ASN A 133 -33.58 20.03 5.54
CA ASN A 133 -33.81 19.01 6.57
C ASN A 133 -34.28 17.66 6.00
N ASN A 134 -34.54 17.59 4.69
CA ASN A 134 -35.05 16.40 4.00
C ASN A 134 -33.98 15.68 3.18
N ILE A 135 -32.72 16.14 3.22
CA ILE A 135 -31.63 15.54 2.43
C ILE A 135 -30.48 15.17 3.36
N TYR A 136 -29.93 13.97 3.16
CA TYR A 136 -28.66 13.57 3.75
C TYR A 136 -27.59 13.48 2.66
N ASN A 137 -26.42 14.04 2.93
CA ASN A 137 -25.24 13.92 2.09
C ASN A 137 -24.45 12.66 2.45
N LEU A 138 -24.12 11.86 1.43
CA LEU A 138 -23.19 10.74 1.52
C LEU A 138 -21.89 11.15 0.86
N THR A 139 -20.83 11.24 1.66
CA THR A 139 -19.48 11.54 1.18
C THR A 139 -18.55 10.38 1.43
N TYR A 140 -17.58 10.22 0.53
CA TYR A 140 -16.66 9.10 0.54
C TYR A 140 -15.23 9.59 0.49
N SER A 141 -14.35 8.91 1.22
CA SER A 141 -12.92 9.16 1.15
C SER A 141 -12.13 7.87 1.27
N VAL A 142 -10.97 7.83 0.64
CA VAL A 142 -9.99 6.76 0.82
C VAL A 142 -8.74 7.38 1.43
N ALA A 143 -8.31 6.88 2.58
CA ALA A 143 -7.08 7.29 3.21
C ALA A 143 -6.00 6.22 2.99
N THR A 144 -4.80 6.69 2.64
CA THR A 144 -3.60 5.88 2.44
C THR A 144 -2.40 6.56 3.09
N CYS A 145 -1.28 5.85 3.20
CA CYS A 145 -0.07 6.39 3.81
C CYS A 145 1.08 6.58 2.82
N PRO A 146 1.94 7.58 3.05
CA PRO A 146 3.25 7.67 2.40
C PRO A 146 4.08 6.40 2.62
N ASN A 147 5.05 6.14 1.73
CA ASN A 147 5.93 4.98 1.83
C ASN A 147 6.60 4.89 3.21
N ASN A 148 6.80 3.65 3.69
CA ASN A 148 7.43 3.33 4.99
C ASN A 148 6.63 3.75 6.23
N THR A 149 5.36 4.11 6.08
CA THR A 149 4.45 4.38 7.20
C THR A 149 3.20 3.50 7.11
N LYS A 150 2.59 3.22 8.26
CA LYS A 150 1.35 2.41 8.36
C LYS A 150 0.19 3.26 8.87
N LEU A 151 -0.98 3.04 8.27
CA LEU A 151 -2.20 3.77 8.59
C LEU A 151 -2.84 3.25 9.88
N PHE A 152 -3.15 4.18 10.79
CA PHE A 152 -3.90 3.93 12.02
C PHE A 152 -5.04 4.92 12.16
N GLN A 153 -6.06 4.51 12.90
CA GLN A 153 -7.18 5.35 13.30
C GLN A 153 -7.15 5.52 14.81
N ARG A 154 -7.26 6.77 15.26
CA ARG A 154 -7.30 7.19 16.66
C ARG A 154 -8.66 7.83 16.92
N GLY A 155 -9.50 7.17 17.72
CA GLY A 155 -10.89 7.57 17.88
C GLY A 155 -11.70 7.44 16.58
N GLU A 156 -12.74 8.25 16.42
CA GLU A 156 -13.71 8.08 15.32
C GLU A 156 -13.22 8.63 13.98
N THR A 157 -12.53 9.77 13.98
CA THR A 157 -12.22 10.52 12.75
C THR A 157 -10.73 10.71 12.47
N THR A 158 -9.89 10.65 13.50
CA THR A 158 -8.46 10.97 13.35
C THR A 158 -7.73 9.78 12.76
N LYS A 159 -7.02 10.03 11.66
CA LYS A 159 -6.21 9.03 10.97
C LYS A 159 -4.79 9.54 10.87
N VAL A 160 -3.83 8.68 11.18
CA VAL A 160 -2.41 9.02 11.20
C VAL A 160 -1.60 7.94 10.51
N CYS A 161 -0.49 8.33 9.91
CA CYS A 161 0.47 7.42 9.32
C CYS A 161 1.72 7.37 10.20
N ILE A 162 1.99 6.23 10.82
CA ILE A 162 3.10 6.08 11.77
C ILE A 162 4.25 5.36 11.09
N GLY A 163 5.49 5.85 11.28
CA GLY A 163 6.70 5.15 10.82
C GLY A 163 7.98 5.71 11.42
N LEU A 164 9.09 5.02 11.14
CA LEU A 164 10.43 5.43 11.57
C LEU A 164 11.14 6.24 10.50
N PHE A 165 11.71 7.37 10.93
CA PHE A 165 12.51 8.25 10.09
C PHE A 165 13.91 8.34 10.66
N PHE A 166 14.91 8.29 9.78
CA PHE A 166 16.30 8.16 10.17
C PHE A 166 17.07 9.43 9.85
N PHE A 167 18.00 9.82 10.71
CA PHE A 167 18.93 10.93 10.43
C PHE A 167 19.89 10.61 9.26
N GLU A 168 20.21 11.58 8.43
CA GLU A 168 21.21 11.39 7.36
C GLU A 168 22.63 11.69 7.87
N ASP A 169 22.80 12.87 8.46
CA ASP A 169 24.04 13.32 9.12
C ASP A 169 23.72 14.45 10.13
N PRO A 170 24.25 14.42 11.38
CA PRO A 170 24.90 13.28 12.01
C PRO A 170 23.91 12.11 12.18
N ARG A 171 24.40 10.89 12.01
CA ARG A 171 23.55 9.68 11.99
C ARG A 171 22.94 9.31 13.34
N CYS A 172 23.50 9.82 14.44
CA CYS A 172 22.90 9.73 15.77
C CYS A 172 22.68 11.16 16.28
N ASN A 173 21.47 11.49 16.73
CA ASN A 173 21.12 12.88 17.04
C ASN A 173 20.11 13.00 18.19
N ASN A 174 19.89 14.22 18.66
CA ASN A 174 19.09 14.56 19.83
C ASN A 174 17.59 14.65 19.51
N GLN A 175 16.77 14.83 20.54
CA GLN A 175 15.32 14.84 20.39
C GLN A 175 14.83 16.03 19.56
N ASP A 176 15.43 17.22 19.72
CA ASP A 176 15.06 18.40 18.93
C ASP A 176 15.26 18.16 17.43
N ALA A 177 16.35 17.49 17.05
CA ALA A 177 16.60 17.07 15.67
C ALA A 177 15.58 16.02 15.21
N ALA A 178 15.15 15.12 16.10
CA ALA A 178 14.10 14.13 15.83
C ALA A 178 12.75 14.80 15.53
N SER A 179 12.39 15.80 16.34
CA SER A 179 11.22 16.65 16.14
C SER A 179 11.28 17.38 14.79
N ALA A 180 12.42 18.01 14.48
CA ALA A 180 12.64 18.67 13.20
C ALA A 180 12.52 17.70 12.01
N LEU A 181 13.03 16.47 12.16
CA LEU A 181 12.92 15.42 11.14
C LEU A 181 11.47 15.05 10.85
N CYS A 182 10.63 14.89 11.88
CA CYS A 182 9.20 14.63 11.68
C CYS A 182 8.48 15.83 11.04
N LYS A 183 8.79 17.06 11.48
CA LYS A 183 8.20 18.30 10.93
C LYS A 183 8.53 18.50 9.45
N ALA A 184 9.72 18.09 9.00
CA ALA A 184 10.09 18.12 7.58
C ALA A 184 9.20 17.22 6.70
N GLN A 185 8.48 16.27 7.29
CA GLN A 185 7.52 15.39 6.63
C GLN A 185 6.06 15.83 6.88
N ASN A 186 5.86 17.08 7.29
CA ASN A 186 4.59 17.64 7.78
C ASN A 186 4.00 16.87 8.96
N GLY A 187 4.84 16.19 9.74
CA GLY A 187 4.46 15.36 10.87
C GLY A 187 4.92 15.91 12.22
N THR A 188 4.79 15.07 13.24
CA THR A 188 5.25 15.31 14.62
C THR A 188 5.89 14.05 15.17
N LEU A 189 6.70 14.19 16.23
CA LEU A 189 7.03 13.03 17.05
C LEU A 189 5.73 12.39 17.56
N THR A 190 5.67 11.07 17.63
CA THR A 190 4.48 10.36 18.11
C THR A 190 4.81 9.27 19.12
N GLY A 191 3.76 8.67 19.66
CA GLY A 191 3.79 7.49 20.52
C GLY A 191 2.54 6.63 20.31
N PRO A 192 2.44 5.48 21.00
CA PRO A 192 1.31 4.58 20.88
C PRO A 192 0.02 5.21 21.42
N ALA A 193 -1.04 5.26 20.60
CA ALA A 193 -2.38 5.66 21.06
C ALA A 193 -3.24 4.50 21.55
N ASN A 194 -2.83 3.26 21.27
CA ASN A 194 -3.51 2.02 21.66
C ASN A 194 -2.54 0.83 21.56
N ALA A 195 -2.99 -0.35 21.99
CA ALA A 195 -2.17 -1.57 21.99
C ALA A 195 -1.69 -1.98 20.58
N ASN A 196 -2.52 -1.80 19.54
CA ASN A 196 -2.15 -2.16 18.17
C ASN A 196 -1.04 -1.25 17.62
N GLU A 197 -1.09 0.04 17.94
CA GLU A 197 -0.02 0.98 17.62
C GLU A 197 1.26 0.63 18.38
N TYR A 198 1.15 0.30 19.68
CA TYR A 198 2.31 -0.12 20.48
C TYR A 198 2.99 -1.36 19.88
N GLU A 199 2.23 -2.40 19.56
CA GLU A 199 2.77 -3.61 18.92
C GLU A 199 3.48 -3.29 17.60
N TYR A 200 2.89 -2.44 16.77
CA TYR A 200 3.51 -2.00 15.53
C TYR A 200 4.83 -1.24 15.77
N ILE A 201 4.84 -0.30 16.71
CA ILE A 201 6.03 0.49 17.09
C ILE A 201 7.16 -0.43 17.57
N GLN A 202 6.85 -1.42 18.42
CA GLN A 202 7.84 -2.41 18.86
C GLN A 202 8.40 -3.21 17.68
N ASN A 203 7.53 -3.67 16.77
CA ASN A 203 7.94 -4.47 15.62
C ASN A 203 8.84 -3.68 14.66
N ILE A 204 8.50 -2.43 14.33
CA ILE A 204 9.34 -1.61 13.44
C ILE A 204 10.63 -1.17 14.12
N SER A 205 10.63 -0.90 15.43
CA SER A 205 11.82 -0.48 16.16
C SER A 205 12.81 -1.64 16.35
N ASN A 206 12.31 -2.84 16.64
CA ASN A 206 13.14 -4.05 16.73
C ASN A 206 13.73 -4.47 15.38
N SER A 207 12.92 -4.44 14.31
CA SER A 207 13.41 -4.80 12.97
C SER A 207 14.42 -3.79 12.41
N SER A 208 14.26 -2.50 12.75
CA SER A 208 15.16 -1.44 12.30
C SER A 208 16.49 -1.36 13.06
N LYS A 209 16.64 -2.04 14.22
CA LYS A 209 17.91 -2.17 14.95
C LYS A 209 19.06 -2.60 14.03
N TYR A 210 18.76 -3.49 13.09
CA TYR A 210 19.74 -4.05 12.16
C TYR A 210 19.91 -3.19 10.90
N SER A 211 18.84 -2.58 10.38
CA SER A 211 18.91 -1.84 9.12
C SER A 211 19.45 -0.42 9.22
N SER A 212 19.44 0.15 10.42
CA SER A 212 19.75 1.56 10.63
C SER A 212 21.05 1.80 11.41
N ASN A 213 21.74 0.76 11.91
CA ASN A 213 22.94 0.92 12.72
C ASN A 213 24.12 1.47 11.90
N PRO A 214 24.57 2.72 12.14
CA PRO A 214 25.48 3.40 11.23
C PRO A 214 26.95 3.03 11.42
N ASP A 215 27.35 2.62 12.64
CA ASP A 215 28.75 2.40 13.04
C ASP A 215 28.91 1.22 14.04
N SER A 216 28.06 0.19 13.94
CA SER A 216 28.08 -1.01 14.80
C SER A 216 27.89 -0.73 16.30
N TYR A 217 27.02 0.21 16.66
CA TYR A 217 26.59 0.41 18.05
C TYR A 217 25.94 -0.86 18.60
N GLU A 218 26.11 -1.13 19.89
CA GLU A 218 25.50 -2.31 20.54
C GLU A 218 23.96 -2.23 20.50
N TYR A 219 23.44 -1.01 20.61
CA TYR A 219 22.00 -0.70 20.63
C TYR A 219 21.66 0.52 19.78
N VAL A 220 20.55 0.40 19.06
CA VAL A 220 19.94 1.49 18.32
C VAL A 220 18.57 1.77 18.92
N THR A 221 18.27 3.05 19.11
CA THR A 221 17.01 3.52 19.68
C THR A 221 16.50 4.75 18.92
N TYR A 222 15.22 5.07 19.09
CA TYR A 222 14.54 6.14 18.37
C TYR A 222 13.79 7.03 19.35
N TRP A 223 13.85 8.33 19.11
CA TRP A 223 13.09 9.29 19.90
C TRP A 223 11.60 9.13 19.65
N LEU A 224 10.84 9.15 20.74
CA LEU A 224 9.39 9.19 20.77
C LEU A 224 8.91 10.57 21.22
N ASP A 225 7.62 10.81 21.09
CA ASP A 225 7.00 11.97 21.70
C ASP A 225 6.97 11.88 23.22
N GLY A 226 7.25 13.01 23.87
CA GLY A 226 7.32 13.15 25.32
C GLY A 226 8.63 13.79 25.80
N ALA A 227 8.52 15.00 26.34
CA ALA A 227 9.60 15.72 27.03
C ALA A 227 9.16 16.13 28.45
N GLY A 228 9.99 15.85 29.45
CA GLY A 228 9.68 16.12 30.86
C GLY A 228 9.73 17.61 31.21
N THR A 229 8.81 18.06 32.06
CA THR A 229 8.68 19.45 32.54
C THR A 229 8.83 19.59 34.06
N SER A 230 9.48 18.64 34.72
CA SER A 230 9.58 18.40 36.17
C SER A 230 8.34 17.81 36.85
N THR A 231 7.12 18.04 36.34
CA THR A 231 5.89 17.51 36.95
C THR A 231 5.05 16.65 35.98
N ALA A 232 5.29 16.77 34.68
CA ALA A 232 4.57 16.07 33.62
C ALA A 232 5.48 15.83 32.40
N TYR A 233 4.95 15.14 31.40
CA TYR A 233 5.51 15.14 30.05
C TYR A 233 4.65 16.04 29.16
N THR A 234 5.30 16.79 28.26
CA THR A 234 4.66 17.51 27.17
C THR A 234 4.84 16.74 25.86
N PHE A 235 3.81 16.80 25.02
CA PHE A 235 3.69 16.02 23.79
C PHE A 235 3.44 16.95 22.61
N GLU A 236 4.14 16.72 21.51
CA GLU A 236 3.88 17.41 20.23
C GLU A 236 2.63 16.85 19.56
N ASP A 237 2.42 15.53 19.64
CA ASP A 237 1.28 14.85 19.08
C ASP A 237 0.17 14.73 20.11
N THR A 238 -0.81 15.62 19.95
CA THR A 238 -2.00 15.68 20.83
C THR A 238 -2.95 14.50 20.66
N THR A 239 -2.72 13.60 19.71
CA THR A 239 -3.70 12.57 19.32
C THR A 239 -3.44 11.19 19.94
N HIS A 240 -2.28 10.93 20.56
CA HIS A 240 -1.97 9.62 21.16
C HIS A 240 -2.41 9.45 22.62
N GLY A 241 -2.96 10.49 23.25
CA GLY A 241 -3.52 10.41 24.60
C GLY A 241 -2.47 10.33 25.71
N GLY A 242 -1.26 10.85 25.46
CA GLY A 242 -0.18 10.91 26.44
C GLY A 242 0.43 9.52 26.72
N THR A 243 0.83 9.29 27.96
CA THR A 243 1.56 8.05 28.34
C THR A 243 0.67 6.86 28.66
N THR A 244 -0.64 6.94 28.43
CA THR A 244 -1.60 5.91 28.84
C THR A 244 -1.30 4.54 28.24
N ASN A 245 -0.86 4.50 26.98
CA ASN A 245 -0.55 3.25 26.27
C ASN A 245 0.95 2.97 26.19
N TYR A 246 1.78 3.71 26.94
CA TYR A 246 3.21 3.49 26.97
C TYR A 246 3.53 2.34 27.92
N GLN A 247 4.16 1.30 27.40
CA GLN A 247 4.71 0.22 28.24
C GLN A 247 6.13 0.60 28.65
N TRP A 248 6.32 0.79 29.94
CA TRP A 248 7.59 1.26 30.50
C TRP A 248 8.55 0.11 30.79
N ALA A 249 9.84 0.35 30.62
CA ALA A 249 10.86 -0.58 31.09
C ALA A 249 10.86 -0.67 32.63
N GLU A 250 11.24 -1.83 33.15
CA GLU A 250 11.34 -2.08 34.59
C GLU A 250 12.43 -1.19 35.21
N GLY A 251 12.16 -0.63 36.40
CA GLY A 251 13.11 0.21 37.12
C GLY A 251 13.29 1.65 36.59
N VAL A 252 12.54 2.08 35.56
CA VAL A 252 12.62 3.46 35.06
C VAL A 252 11.98 4.42 36.06
N SER A 253 12.71 5.48 36.44
CA SER A 253 12.33 6.46 37.47
C SER A 253 11.08 7.27 37.13
N ARG A 254 10.63 7.28 35.86
CA ARG A 254 9.54 8.12 35.33
C ARG A 254 9.61 9.53 35.92
N SER A 255 10.84 10.04 36.00
CA SER A 255 11.23 11.17 36.83
C SER A 255 10.55 12.45 36.37
N LYS A 256 10.00 12.45 35.13
CA LYS A 256 9.39 13.61 34.47
C LYS A 256 10.30 14.84 34.52
N GLY A 257 11.60 14.63 34.75
CA GLY A 257 12.56 15.68 35.02
C GLY A 257 12.67 16.59 33.81
N ALA A 258 12.86 17.90 34.06
CA ALA A 258 13.10 18.84 32.99
C ALA A 258 14.31 18.36 32.15
N GLY A 259 14.12 18.25 30.83
CA GLY A 259 15.16 17.78 29.91
C GLY A 259 15.31 16.26 29.80
N GLN A 260 14.36 15.46 30.30
CA GLN A 260 14.27 14.02 30.01
C GLN A 260 13.29 13.75 28.87
N CYS A 261 13.69 12.98 27.86
CA CYS A 261 12.90 12.66 26.67
C CYS A 261 12.69 11.16 26.50
N LEU A 262 11.58 10.80 25.87
CA LEU A 262 11.17 9.40 25.72
C LEU A 262 11.78 8.76 24.47
N HIS A 263 12.18 7.50 24.57
CA HIS A 263 12.76 6.76 23.45
C HIS A 263 12.42 5.26 23.49
N ASN A 264 12.55 4.60 22.34
CA ASN A 264 12.25 3.20 22.16
C ASN A 264 13.10 2.56 21.04
N PRO A 265 13.58 1.31 21.19
CA PRO A 265 13.50 0.48 22.39
C PRO A 265 14.49 0.93 23.48
N ASN A 266 14.20 0.59 24.74
CA ASN A 266 15.21 0.60 25.79
C ASN A 266 16.27 -0.49 25.48
N PRO A 267 17.58 -0.14 25.52
CA PRO A 267 18.69 -1.08 25.26
C PRO A 267 18.63 -2.40 26.04
N LEU A 268 18.18 -2.38 27.29
CA LEU A 268 18.20 -3.52 28.21
C LEU A 268 16.86 -4.28 28.27
N TYR A 269 15.73 -3.61 28.01
CA TYR A 269 14.40 -4.17 28.33
C TYR A 269 13.35 -4.03 27.21
N PHE A 270 13.72 -3.58 26.01
CA PHE A 270 12.86 -3.39 24.81
C PHE A 270 11.70 -2.38 24.94
N ASN A 271 11.22 -2.10 26.15
CA ASN A 271 10.12 -1.19 26.44
C ASN A 271 10.55 0.29 26.38
N ILE A 272 9.61 1.22 26.60
CA ILE A 272 9.87 2.66 26.54
C ILE A 272 10.65 3.11 27.78
N SER A 273 11.59 4.03 27.59
CA SER A 273 12.42 4.61 28.65
C SER A 273 12.63 6.10 28.44
N GLU A 274 13.16 6.77 29.47
CA GLU A 274 13.57 8.17 29.41
C GLU A 274 15.10 8.29 29.41
N TYR A 275 15.61 9.33 28.73
CA TYR A 275 17.02 9.71 28.74
C TYR A 275 17.15 11.22 28.45
N PRO A 276 18.26 11.90 28.84
CA PRO A 276 18.44 13.32 28.55
C PRO A 276 18.16 13.69 27.08
N CYS A 277 17.31 14.69 26.84
CA CYS A 277 16.88 15.13 25.51
C CYS A 277 18.04 15.55 24.59
N THR A 278 19.15 16.00 25.18
CA THR A 278 20.37 16.43 24.48
C THR A 278 21.26 15.26 24.05
N ALA A 279 20.95 14.03 24.46
CA ALA A 279 21.76 12.87 24.13
C ALA A 279 21.71 12.57 22.64
N THR A 280 22.86 12.19 22.08
CA THR A 280 22.98 11.76 20.69
C THR A 280 23.49 10.32 20.61
N PHE A 281 24.40 9.94 21.52
CA PHE A 281 24.88 8.58 21.73
C PHE A 281 25.38 8.37 23.17
N LEU A 282 25.55 7.12 23.59
CA LEU A 282 26.19 6.73 24.85
C LEU A 282 27.38 5.82 24.56
N ALA A 283 28.62 6.32 24.72
CA ALA A 283 29.89 5.56 24.74
C ALA A 283 30.01 4.40 23.71
N LYS A 284 29.56 4.59 22.46
CA LYS A 284 29.42 3.54 21.40
C LYS A 284 28.48 2.36 21.72
N ALA A 285 27.87 2.33 22.91
CA ALA A 285 26.85 1.37 23.28
C ALA A 285 25.48 1.72 22.68
N VAL A 286 25.07 3.00 22.70
CA VAL A 286 23.72 3.41 22.24
C VAL A 286 23.79 4.53 21.20
N CYS A 287 23.05 4.41 20.10
CA CYS A 287 22.82 5.47 19.11
C CYS A 287 21.33 5.81 19.02
N TRP A 288 20.98 7.09 19.18
CA TRP A 288 19.64 7.60 18.87
C TRP A 288 19.55 7.88 17.37
N ARG A 289 19.09 6.89 16.62
CA ARG A 289 19.25 6.83 15.17
C ARG A 289 18.19 7.59 14.39
N GLY A 290 17.10 7.97 15.04
CA GLY A 290 15.99 8.59 14.36
C GLY A 290 14.82 8.89 15.27
N ALA A 291 13.68 9.06 14.63
CA ALA A 291 12.44 9.51 15.23
C ALA A 291 11.29 8.58 14.84
N LEU A 292 10.40 8.30 15.79
CA LEU A 292 9.08 7.79 15.46
C LEU A 292 8.18 8.99 15.13
N CYS A 293 7.75 9.07 13.88
CA CYS A 293 6.93 10.16 13.40
C CYS A 293 5.51 9.68 13.10
N GLN A 294 4.54 10.55 13.36
CA GLN A 294 3.24 10.49 12.69
C GLN A 294 3.17 11.58 11.63
N VAL A 295 2.73 11.20 10.42
CA VAL A 295 2.52 12.11 9.29
C VAL A 295 1.07 12.06 8.82
N PRO A 296 0.58 13.12 8.16
CA PRO A 296 -0.79 13.15 7.65
C PRO A 296 -1.04 12.05 6.61
N PRO A 297 -2.21 11.40 6.64
CA PRO A 297 -2.61 10.47 5.60
C PRO A 297 -2.89 11.21 4.29
N ILE A 298 -2.68 10.51 3.17
CA ILE A 298 -3.08 10.97 1.85
C ILE A 298 -4.57 10.63 1.71
N ILE A 299 -5.41 11.66 1.72
CA ILE A 299 -6.87 11.53 1.64
C ILE A 299 -7.33 11.83 0.21
N GLU A 300 -7.88 10.81 -0.46
CA GLU A 300 -8.59 10.97 -1.73
C GLU A 300 -10.10 11.09 -1.45
N THR A 301 -10.65 12.30 -1.51
CA THR A 301 -12.11 12.51 -1.43
C THR A 301 -12.76 12.14 -2.75
N GLN A 302 -13.71 11.19 -2.73
CA GLN A 302 -14.49 10.78 -3.88
C GLN A 302 -15.89 11.42 -3.80
N PRO A 303 -16.22 12.44 -4.62
CA PRO A 303 -17.61 12.72 -4.94
C PRO A 303 -18.09 11.72 -5.99
N GLY A 304 -18.40 10.51 -5.54
CA GLY A 304 -19.02 9.37 -6.23
C GLY A 304 -18.40 8.88 -7.57
N LYS A 305 -18.85 7.74 -8.13
CA LYS A 305 -18.49 7.16 -9.44
C LYS A 305 -18.35 8.15 -10.62
N PHE A 306 -17.20 8.79 -10.67
CA PHE A 306 -16.46 9.34 -11.80
C PHE A 306 -15.07 9.54 -11.18
N LYS A 307 -14.07 8.73 -11.54
CA LYS A 307 -12.69 9.08 -11.16
C LYS A 307 -12.18 10.12 -12.14
N SER A 308 -12.65 11.35 -11.97
CA SER A 308 -12.28 12.58 -12.69
C SER A 308 -12.08 12.42 -14.19
N SER A 309 -13.10 12.82 -14.97
CA SER A 309 -12.76 13.44 -16.23
C SER A 309 -12.42 14.90 -15.98
N LYS A 310 -11.32 15.39 -16.56
CA LYS A 310 -10.96 16.80 -16.51
C LYS A 310 -11.34 17.43 -17.83
N THR A 311 -11.97 18.59 -17.79
CA THR A 311 -12.20 19.35 -19.00
C THR A 311 -11.08 20.37 -19.15
N PHE A 312 -10.54 20.48 -20.35
CA PHE A 312 -9.54 21.47 -20.67
C PHE A 312 -10.04 22.31 -21.84
N ASP A 313 -9.95 23.63 -21.70
CA ASP A 313 -10.21 24.58 -22.78
C ASP A 313 -8.92 24.79 -23.58
N ILE A 314 -8.51 23.73 -24.29
CA ILE A 314 -7.32 23.68 -25.15
C ILE A 314 -7.67 23.07 -26.52
N PRO A 315 -6.91 23.40 -27.59
CA PRO A 315 -7.08 22.78 -28.89
C PRO A 315 -7.03 21.25 -28.84
N TRP A 316 -7.85 20.58 -29.67
CA TRP A 316 -7.93 19.11 -29.70
C TRP A 316 -6.56 18.42 -29.81
N LYS A 317 -5.67 18.94 -30.67
CA LYS A 317 -4.31 18.41 -30.84
C LYS A 317 -3.49 18.49 -29.55
N GLU A 318 -3.60 19.59 -28.81
CA GLU A 318 -2.89 19.77 -27.53
C GLU A 318 -3.44 18.84 -26.45
N CYS A 319 -4.75 18.57 -26.48
CA CYS A 319 -5.37 17.61 -25.58
C CYS A 319 -4.85 16.19 -25.79
N ILE A 320 -4.70 15.76 -27.04
CA ILE A 320 -4.10 14.46 -27.36
C ILE A 320 -2.65 14.40 -26.85
N VAL A 321 -1.85 15.45 -27.09
CA VAL A 321 -0.46 15.51 -26.62
C VAL A 321 -0.40 15.43 -25.09
N LYS A 322 -1.26 16.17 -24.39
CA LYS A 322 -1.35 16.15 -22.93
C LYS A 322 -1.67 14.75 -22.41
N CYS A 323 -2.64 14.06 -23.01
CA CYS A 323 -2.97 12.68 -22.66
C CYS A 323 -1.83 11.71 -22.93
N ARG A 324 -1.13 11.88 -24.06
CA ARG A 324 0.03 11.07 -24.40
C ARG A 324 1.15 11.20 -23.35
N THR A 325 1.37 12.40 -22.81
CA THR A 325 2.45 12.67 -21.84
C THR A 325 2.08 12.34 -20.40
N ASP A 326 0.80 12.44 -20.02
CA ASP A 326 0.37 12.19 -18.66
C ASP A 326 0.21 10.68 -18.40
N VAL A 327 0.94 10.18 -17.40
CA VAL A 327 0.94 8.77 -16.99
C VAL A 327 -0.36 8.28 -16.37
N LYS A 328 -1.32 9.18 -16.17
CA LYS A 328 -2.65 8.83 -15.68
C LYS A 328 -3.66 8.80 -16.81
N CYS A 329 -3.41 9.38 -17.97
CA CYS A 329 -4.41 9.46 -19.03
C CYS A 329 -4.58 8.14 -19.80
N VAL A 330 -5.82 7.81 -20.14
CA VAL A 330 -6.14 6.65 -21.01
C VAL A 330 -7.02 7.02 -22.20
N VAL A 331 -7.92 8.00 -22.07
CA VAL A 331 -8.84 8.43 -23.13
C VAL A 331 -8.98 9.95 -23.13
N VAL A 332 -9.13 10.56 -24.31
CA VAL A 332 -9.66 11.92 -24.45
C VAL A 332 -10.84 11.94 -25.43
N TYR A 333 -11.82 12.80 -25.16
CA TYR A 333 -13.00 13.05 -25.99
C TYR A 333 -13.02 14.51 -26.42
N LYS A 334 -13.29 14.73 -27.70
CA LYS A 334 -13.37 16.07 -28.30
C LYS A 334 -14.78 16.62 -28.08
N MET A 335 -14.88 17.63 -27.22
CA MET A 335 -16.14 18.36 -27.01
C MET A 335 -16.32 19.47 -28.05
N SER A 336 -15.23 20.13 -28.45
CA SER A 336 -15.17 21.11 -29.54
C SER A 336 -13.74 21.22 -30.09
N GLY A 337 -13.50 22.10 -31.06
CA GLY A 337 -12.14 22.37 -31.56
C GLY A 337 -11.15 22.88 -30.51
N ILE A 338 -11.65 23.52 -29.45
CA ILE A 338 -10.88 24.18 -28.39
C ILE A 338 -11.23 23.67 -26.98
N LYS A 339 -11.94 22.54 -26.89
CA LYS A 339 -12.37 21.98 -25.62
C LYS A 339 -12.38 20.47 -25.69
N CYS A 340 -11.78 19.83 -24.70
CA CYS A 340 -11.74 18.39 -24.61
C CYS A 340 -12.00 17.90 -23.20
N GLN A 341 -12.43 16.65 -23.12
CA GLN A 341 -12.59 15.90 -21.89
C GLN A 341 -11.51 14.83 -21.81
N TYR A 342 -10.88 14.72 -20.65
CA TYR A 342 -9.70 13.91 -20.38
C TYR A 342 -10.05 12.86 -19.33
N PHE A 343 -9.72 11.59 -19.56
CA PHE A 343 -10.10 10.47 -18.70
C PHE A 343 -8.86 9.75 -18.17
N GLU A 344 -8.79 9.60 -16.85
CA GLU A 344 -7.69 8.92 -16.16
C GLU A 344 -7.85 7.39 -16.10
N PHE A 345 -6.78 6.68 -15.77
CA PHE A 345 -6.76 5.23 -15.57
C PHE A 345 -7.87 4.79 -14.61
N LYS A 346 -8.63 3.75 -14.97
CA LYS A 346 -9.84 3.28 -14.26
C LYS A 346 -11.02 4.27 -14.23
N SER A 347 -10.97 5.40 -14.95
CA SER A 347 -12.08 6.37 -14.96
C SER A 347 -13.18 6.05 -15.98
N ILE A 348 -12.89 5.23 -16.99
CA ILE A 348 -13.82 4.89 -18.08
C ILE A 348 -13.68 3.41 -18.45
N SER A 349 -14.76 2.64 -18.55
CA SER A 349 -14.70 1.20 -18.85
C SER A 349 -15.05 0.85 -20.28
N THR A 350 -15.74 1.73 -21.00
CA THR A 350 -16.23 1.48 -22.36
C THR A 350 -16.20 2.76 -23.19
N VAL A 351 -15.96 2.60 -24.48
CA VAL A 351 -16.19 3.64 -25.49
C VAL A 351 -16.95 3.05 -26.66
N GLN A 352 -17.86 3.81 -27.24
CA GLN A 352 -18.68 3.38 -28.36
C GLN A 352 -18.33 4.17 -29.61
N GLN A 353 -18.20 3.47 -30.73
CA GLN A 353 -18.05 4.09 -32.04
C GLN A 353 -19.35 4.80 -32.42
N ALA A 354 -19.25 6.10 -32.71
CA ALA A 354 -20.39 6.89 -33.16
C ALA A 354 -20.84 6.47 -34.58
N ALA A 355 -22.16 6.55 -34.83
CA ALA A 355 -22.75 6.16 -36.11
C ALA A 355 -22.55 7.21 -37.23
N PHE A 356 -22.35 8.49 -36.88
CA PHE A 356 -22.16 9.59 -37.82
C PHE A 356 -21.19 10.66 -37.28
N GLY A 357 -20.50 11.34 -38.21
CA GLY A 357 -19.39 12.25 -37.93
C GLY A 357 -19.76 13.42 -37.02
N GLY A 358 -18.99 13.59 -35.95
CA GLY A 358 -19.11 14.70 -34.99
C GLY A 358 -18.36 14.40 -33.69
N ASP A 359 -18.47 13.17 -33.21
CA ASP A 359 -17.79 12.71 -32.00
C ASP A 359 -16.43 12.07 -32.32
N GLU A 360 -15.38 12.59 -31.70
CA GLU A 360 -14.01 12.12 -31.87
C GLU A 360 -13.42 11.77 -30.51
N ILE A 361 -12.85 10.58 -30.38
CA ILE A 361 -12.09 10.16 -29.20
C ILE A 361 -10.68 9.78 -29.61
N ALA A 362 -9.73 9.88 -28.69
CA ALA A 362 -8.41 9.28 -28.83
C ALA A 362 -8.14 8.34 -27.65
N LEU A 363 -7.70 7.13 -27.96
CA LEU A 363 -7.32 6.09 -27.01
C LEU A 363 -5.79 6.02 -26.93
N LYS A 364 -5.25 5.95 -25.72
CA LYS A 364 -3.81 5.76 -25.51
C LYS A 364 -3.48 4.27 -25.61
N ILE A 365 -2.69 3.89 -26.62
CA ILE A 365 -2.25 2.51 -26.89
C ILE A 365 -0.73 2.46 -27.13
N GLN A 366 -0.10 1.32 -26.85
CA GLN A 366 1.31 1.08 -27.21
C GLN A 366 1.40 0.44 -28.61
N LEU A 367 2.22 1.03 -29.48
CA LEU A 367 2.51 0.46 -30.81
C LEU A 367 3.88 -0.23 -30.80
N ALA A 368 3.99 -1.35 -31.54
CA ALA A 368 5.24 -2.12 -31.70
C ALA A 368 6.29 -1.44 -32.60
N GLY A 369 6.07 -0.18 -33.01
CA GLY A 369 6.99 0.55 -33.88
C GLY A 369 6.77 2.07 -33.85
N LYS A 370 7.71 2.82 -34.43
CA LYS A 370 7.69 4.31 -34.45
C LYS A 370 6.74 4.91 -35.50
N LYS A 371 6.07 4.10 -36.31
CA LYS A 371 5.14 4.56 -37.37
C LYS A 371 3.70 4.39 -36.91
N CYS A 372 2.89 5.44 -37.06
CA CYS A 372 1.45 5.34 -36.84
C CYS A 372 0.81 4.41 -37.89
N PRO A 373 -0.12 3.53 -37.49
CA PRO A 373 -0.84 2.67 -38.41
C PRO A 373 -1.73 3.50 -39.35
N THR A 374 -1.84 3.07 -40.60
CA THR A 374 -2.67 3.72 -41.64
C THR A 374 -4.14 3.29 -41.60
N SER A 375 -4.47 2.29 -40.79
CA SER A 375 -5.83 1.81 -40.49
C SER A 375 -6.03 1.70 -38.98
N ASN A 376 -7.27 1.56 -38.52
CA ASN A 376 -7.59 1.40 -37.10
C ASN A 376 -6.83 0.17 -36.53
N PRO A 377 -5.84 0.35 -35.63
CA PRO A 377 -5.01 -0.75 -35.14
C PRO A 377 -5.78 -1.72 -34.23
N MET A 378 -6.99 -1.38 -33.81
CA MET A 378 -7.80 -2.19 -32.88
C MET A 378 -8.38 -3.46 -33.52
N VAL A 379 -8.08 -3.70 -34.80
CA VAL A 379 -8.39 -4.94 -35.54
C VAL A 379 -7.21 -5.22 -36.48
N PRO A 380 -6.30 -6.20 -36.24
CA PRO A 380 -6.07 -7.09 -35.10
C PRO A 380 -4.69 -6.82 -34.45
N GLY A 381 -4.38 -5.55 -34.15
CA GLY A 381 -3.09 -5.12 -33.62
C GLY A 381 -3.00 -5.04 -32.09
N PRO A 382 -1.80 -4.72 -31.54
CA PRO A 382 -1.58 -4.66 -30.10
C PRO A 382 -2.51 -3.61 -29.48
N ASN A 383 -3.28 -4.07 -28.51
CA ASN A 383 -4.42 -3.38 -27.98
C ASN A 383 -4.26 -3.15 -26.47
N SER A 384 -3.02 -2.98 -26.01
CA SER A 384 -2.71 -2.69 -24.62
C SER A 384 -1.68 -1.57 -24.49
N PHE A 385 -1.67 -0.98 -23.30
CA PHE A 385 -0.73 0.06 -22.90
C PHE A 385 -0.36 -0.15 -21.44
N THR A 386 0.91 0.00 -21.12
CA THR A 386 1.42 -0.21 -19.76
C THR A 386 2.22 0.98 -19.28
N GLU A 387 1.98 1.42 -18.05
CA GLU A 387 2.72 2.48 -17.38
C GLU A 387 3.17 2.05 -16.00
N LYS A 388 4.37 2.50 -15.60
CA LYS A 388 4.92 2.22 -14.28
C LYS A 388 4.69 3.41 -13.36
N ILE A 389 3.92 3.22 -12.29
CA ILE A 389 3.62 4.22 -11.28
C ILE A 389 3.88 3.60 -9.91
N ASN A 390 4.68 4.24 -9.04
CA ASN A 390 4.91 3.80 -7.66
C ASN A 390 5.27 2.30 -7.51
N ASN A 391 6.16 1.78 -8.37
CA ASN A 391 6.57 0.36 -8.40
C ASN A 391 5.44 -0.64 -8.75
N GLN A 392 4.35 -0.16 -9.34
CA GLN A 392 3.27 -0.95 -9.90
C GLN A 392 3.22 -0.75 -11.41
N LEU A 393 2.82 -1.78 -12.16
CA LEU A 393 2.51 -1.67 -13.57
C LEU A 393 1.00 -1.56 -13.76
N HIS A 394 0.60 -0.46 -14.36
CA HIS A 394 -0.77 -0.14 -14.72
C HIS A 394 -0.95 -0.52 -16.18
N ALA A 395 -1.68 -1.59 -16.45
CA ALA A 395 -2.00 -2.05 -17.78
C ALA A 395 -3.44 -1.68 -18.14
N THR A 396 -3.63 -1.10 -19.31
CA THR A 396 -4.93 -0.89 -19.94
C THR A 396 -4.98 -1.75 -21.19
N THR A 397 -5.96 -2.63 -21.30
CA THR A 397 -6.22 -3.43 -22.51
C THR A 397 -7.54 -2.99 -23.10
N VAL A 398 -7.57 -2.69 -24.39
CA VAL A 398 -8.76 -2.31 -25.12
C VAL A 398 -9.20 -3.47 -26.01
N SER A 399 -10.43 -3.93 -25.88
CA SER A 399 -10.95 -5.08 -26.63
C SER A 399 -12.28 -4.73 -27.26
N LEU A 400 -12.47 -5.06 -28.53
CA LEU A 400 -13.78 -4.96 -29.18
C LEU A 400 -14.75 -5.95 -28.53
N ASP A 401 -15.95 -5.49 -28.20
CA ASP A 401 -17.01 -6.33 -27.66
C ASP A 401 -17.44 -7.38 -28.68
N SER A 402 -17.49 -8.64 -28.26
CA SER A 402 -17.78 -9.76 -29.15
C SER A 402 -19.24 -9.81 -29.63
N LYS A 403 -20.16 -9.16 -28.91
CA LYS A 403 -21.58 -9.06 -29.27
C LYS A 403 -21.87 -7.78 -30.04
N SER A 404 -21.18 -6.70 -29.69
CA SER A 404 -21.37 -5.36 -30.25
C SER A 404 -20.13 -4.94 -31.01
N LYS A 405 -20.14 -5.05 -32.35
CA LYS A 405 -19.03 -4.68 -33.24
C LYS A 405 -18.64 -3.18 -33.23
N HIS A 406 -19.20 -2.39 -32.31
CA HIS A 406 -19.02 -0.95 -32.18
C HIS A 406 -18.68 -0.51 -30.75
N ILE A 407 -18.55 -1.44 -29.80
CA ILE A 407 -18.21 -1.12 -28.40
C ILE A 407 -16.80 -1.62 -28.13
N TYR A 408 -15.97 -0.76 -27.56
CA TYR A 408 -14.64 -1.11 -27.09
C TYR A 408 -14.61 -1.09 -25.56
N ASN A 409 -14.26 -2.22 -24.98
CA ASN A 409 -14.11 -2.42 -23.54
C ASN A 409 -12.67 -2.09 -23.12
N LEU A 410 -12.51 -1.26 -22.09
CA LEU A 410 -11.23 -0.94 -21.46
C LEU A 410 -11.10 -1.74 -20.16
N ASN A 411 -10.16 -2.67 -20.15
CA ASN A 411 -9.85 -3.51 -19.01
C ASN A 411 -8.57 -3.01 -18.34
N TYR A 412 -8.63 -2.82 -17.02
CA TYR A 412 -7.53 -2.30 -16.24
C TYR A 412 -6.95 -3.37 -15.32
N LYS A 413 -5.63 -3.54 -15.36
CA LYS A 413 -4.90 -4.41 -14.44
C LYS A 413 -3.80 -3.62 -13.75
N VAL A 414 -3.73 -3.73 -12.43
CA VAL A 414 -2.59 -3.23 -11.65
C VAL A 414 -1.80 -4.44 -11.21
N ILE A 415 -0.54 -4.48 -11.61
CA ILE A 415 0.39 -5.55 -11.26
C ILE A 415 1.37 -4.95 -10.26
N SER A 416 1.48 -5.58 -9.11
CA SER A 416 2.40 -5.19 -8.05
C SER A 416 3.18 -6.42 -7.59
N CYS A 417 4.33 -6.18 -6.99
CA CYS A 417 5.11 -7.25 -6.39
C CYS A 417 4.79 -7.38 -4.89
N PRO A 418 4.97 -8.57 -4.31
CA PRO A 418 4.98 -8.76 -2.87
C PRO A 418 5.95 -7.80 -2.15
N ASN A 419 5.73 -7.56 -0.86
CA ASN A 419 6.52 -6.64 -0.04
C ASN A 419 8.04 -6.88 -0.20
N LEU A 420 8.82 -5.79 -0.27
CA LEU A 420 10.29 -5.78 -0.42
C LEU A 420 10.84 -6.23 -1.80
N MET A 421 9.97 -6.49 -2.78
CA MET A 421 10.38 -6.77 -4.16
C MET A 421 10.15 -5.58 -5.09
N LYS A 422 10.96 -5.51 -6.17
CA LYS A 422 10.82 -4.50 -7.21
C LYS A 422 10.36 -5.12 -8.52
N LEU A 423 9.39 -4.47 -9.15
CA LEU A 423 8.84 -4.90 -10.44
C LEU A 423 9.77 -4.47 -11.58
N PHE A 424 10.09 -5.38 -12.48
CA PHE A 424 10.81 -5.14 -13.72
C PHE A 424 10.05 -5.71 -14.91
N GLN A 425 10.23 -5.05 -16.06
CA GLN A 425 9.74 -5.52 -17.35
C GLN A 425 10.94 -5.99 -18.17
N ARG A 426 10.90 -7.25 -18.60
CA ARG A 426 11.91 -7.89 -19.45
C ARG A 426 11.31 -8.07 -20.84
N GLY A 427 11.91 -7.43 -21.84
CA GLY A 427 11.33 -7.39 -23.19
C GLY A 427 9.97 -6.68 -23.22
N GLU A 428 9.08 -7.08 -24.13
CA GLU A 428 7.81 -6.39 -24.33
C GLU A 428 6.72 -6.82 -23.35
N THR A 429 6.68 -8.08 -22.92
CA THR A 429 5.52 -8.64 -22.20
C THR A 429 5.86 -9.32 -20.87
N THR A 430 7.12 -9.69 -20.63
CA THR A 430 7.49 -10.44 -19.43
C THR A 430 7.69 -9.50 -18.25
N LEU A 431 6.99 -9.78 -17.15
CA LEU A 431 7.10 -9.03 -15.90
C LEU A 431 7.66 -9.93 -14.82
N VAL A 432 8.65 -9.42 -14.10
CA VAL A 432 9.31 -10.15 -13.01
C VAL A 432 9.38 -9.29 -11.76
N CYS A 433 9.29 -9.94 -10.61
CA CYS A 433 9.51 -9.34 -9.30
C CYS A 433 10.86 -9.81 -8.80
N ILE A 434 11.80 -8.89 -8.60
CA ILE A 434 13.14 -9.21 -8.11
C ILE A 434 13.23 -8.76 -6.65
N GLY A 435 13.62 -9.68 -5.78
CA GLY A 435 13.82 -9.45 -4.34
C GLY A 435 15.04 -10.20 -3.84
N LEU A 436 15.47 -9.84 -2.63
CA LEU A 436 16.55 -10.53 -1.94
C LEU A 436 15.96 -11.31 -0.76
N PHE A 437 16.36 -12.57 -0.64
CA PHE A 437 15.90 -13.49 0.40
C PHE A 437 17.07 -14.01 1.22
N PHE A 438 16.80 -14.30 2.49
CA PHE A 438 17.81 -14.76 3.45
C PHE A 438 17.44 -16.15 3.96
N PHE A 439 18.45 -16.92 4.35
CA PHE A 439 18.26 -18.22 5.00
C PHE A 439 17.92 -18.04 6.49
N GLU A 440 17.01 -18.85 7.02
CA GLU A 440 16.62 -18.79 8.44
C GLU A 440 17.68 -19.42 9.35
N ALA A 441 17.99 -20.71 9.14
CA ALA A 441 19.08 -21.44 9.79
C ALA A 441 19.42 -22.73 9.00
N PRO A 442 20.72 -23.06 8.79
CA PRO A 442 21.89 -22.20 8.99
C PRO A 442 21.79 -20.96 8.07
N ARG A 443 22.41 -19.84 8.46
CA ARG A 443 22.23 -18.54 7.78
C ARG A 443 23.10 -18.36 6.54
N CYS A 444 24.11 -19.20 6.38
CA CYS A 444 24.93 -19.33 5.18
C CYS A 444 24.72 -20.74 4.61
N ASN A 445 24.43 -20.82 3.32
CA ASN A 445 24.13 -22.08 2.62
C ASN A 445 24.72 -22.05 1.21
N ASN A 446 24.68 -23.20 0.54
CA ASN A 446 25.17 -23.34 -0.84
C ASN A 446 24.14 -22.87 -1.89
N HIS A 447 24.58 -22.81 -3.15
CA HIS A 447 23.75 -22.36 -4.28
C HIS A 447 22.48 -23.20 -4.49
N ALA A 448 22.58 -24.53 -4.33
CA ALA A 448 21.42 -25.43 -4.48
C ALA A 448 20.32 -25.13 -3.43
N GLN A 449 20.71 -24.81 -2.20
CA GLN A 449 19.78 -24.38 -1.15
C GLN A 449 19.22 -22.97 -1.43
N ALA A 450 20.00 -22.06 -2.03
CA ALA A 450 19.49 -20.76 -2.49
C ALA A 450 18.42 -20.91 -3.58
N SER A 451 18.66 -21.82 -4.53
CA SER A 451 17.71 -22.21 -5.56
C SER A 451 16.41 -22.78 -4.96
N ALA A 452 16.53 -23.68 -3.98
CA ALA A 452 15.37 -24.23 -3.27
C ALA A 452 14.60 -23.15 -2.50
N LEU A 453 15.29 -22.20 -1.87
CA LEU A 453 14.67 -21.07 -1.18
C LEU A 453 13.83 -20.21 -2.13
N CYS A 454 14.37 -19.82 -3.29
CA CYS A 454 13.61 -19.06 -4.28
C CYS A 454 12.40 -19.85 -4.82
N LYS A 455 12.55 -21.16 -5.03
CA LYS A 455 11.46 -22.05 -5.46
C LYS A 455 10.35 -22.18 -4.42
N ALA A 456 10.69 -22.21 -3.13
CA ALA A 456 9.70 -22.17 -2.05
C ALA A 456 8.85 -20.89 -2.07
N GLN A 457 9.41 -19.79 -2.58
CA GLN A 457 8.73 -18.52 -2.81
C GLN A 457 7.99 -18.47 -4.17
N LYS A 458 7.84 -19.62 -4.84
CA LYS A 458 7.27 -19.75 -6.20
C LYS A 458 8.04 -18.94 -7.27
N GLY A 459 9.34 -18.73 -7.05
CA GLY A 459 10.26 -18.07 -7.98
C GLY A 459 11.44 -18.96 -8.36
N THR A 460 12.48 -18.35 -8.90
CA THR A 460 13.77 -18.98 -9.23
C THR A 460 14.91 -18.08 -8.77
N LEU A 461 16.12 -18.61 -8.67
CA LEU A 461 17.30 -17.73 -8.68
C LEU A 461 17.27 -16.92 -9.98
N THR A 462 17.70 -15.67 -9.91
CA THR A 462 17.72 -14.77 -11.07
C THR A 462 19.01 -13.97 -11.11
N GLY A 463 19.23 -13.25 -12.21
CA GLY A 463 20.25 -12.24 -12.35
C GLY A 463 19.78 -11.10 -13.26
N PRO A 464 20.67 -10.15 -13.60
CA PRO A 464 20.30 -8.97 -14.35
C PRO A 464 19.94 -9.29 -15.81
N ALA A 465 18.74 -8.91 -16.25
CA ALA A 465 18.37 -8.94 -17.66
C ALA A 465 18.69 -7.62 -18.41
N ASN A 466 18.97 -6.54 -17.68
CA ASN A 466 19.32 -5.22 -18.18
C ASN A 466 20.11 -4.42 -17.11
N ALA A 467 20.59 -3.23 -17.47
CA ALA A 467 21.40 -2.38 -16.58
C ALA A 467 20.65 -1.89 -15.33
N ASP A 468 19.34 -1.67 -15.42
CA ASP A 468 18.53 -1.20 -14.29
C ASP A 468 18.32 -2.31 -13.25
N GLU A 469 18.07 -3.54 -13.70
CA GLU A 469 18.04 -4.72 -12.85
C GLU A 469 19.38 -4.95 -12.17
N TYR A 470 20.49 -4.84 -12.92
CA TYR A 470 21.83 -4.96 -12.35
C TYR A 470 22.06 -3.91 -11.24
N LYS A 471 21.74 -2.64 -11.51
CA LYS A 471 21.89 -1.57 -10.51
C LYS A 471 21.04 -1.83 -9.26
N TYR A 472 19.81 -2.32 -9.43
CA TYR A 472 18.95 -2.68 -8.31
C TYR A 472 19.51 -3.84 -7.50
N ILE A 473 19.93 -4.93 -8.15
CA ILE A 473 20.53 -6.09 -7.47
C ILE A 473 21.75 -5.64 -6.64
N GLN A 474 22.62 -4.80 -7.22
CA GLN A 474 23.78 -4.24 -6.51
C GLN A 474 23.36 -3.41 -5.30
N ASN A 475 22.42 -2.47 -5.47
CA ASN A 475 21.95 -1.62 -4.39
C ASN A 475 21.32 -2.43 -3.26
N THR A 476 20.46 -3.40 -3.59
CA THR A 476 19.79 -4.26 -2.63
C THR A 476 20.81 -5.10 -1.86
N SER A 477 21.71 -5.80 -2.54
CA SER A 477 22.79 -6.59 -1.91
C SER A 477 23.71 -5.76 -1.02
N ASN A 478 24.03 -4.52 -1.43
CA ASN A 478 24.87 -3.62 -0.63
C ASN A 478 24.14 -3.12 0.62
N SER A 479 22.85 -2.78 0.49
CA SER A 479 22.03 -2.32 1.62
C SER A 479 21.81 -3.44 2.65
N SER A 480 21.67 -4.69 2.21
CA SER A 480 21.36 -5.82 3.08
C SER A 480 22.57 -6.35 3.87
N LYS A 481 23.80 -5.94 3.53
CA LYS A 481 25.00 -6.23 4.33
C LYS A 481 24.81 -5.86 5.81
N TYR A 482 24.12 -4.76 6.07
CA TYR A 482 23.95 -4.20 7.40
C TYR A 482 22.74 -4.81 8.12
N THR A 483 21.72 -5.26 7.38
CA THR A 483 20.41 -5.66 7.92
C THR A 483 20.29 -7.15 8.26
N SER A 484 21.11 -8.01 7.63
CA SER A 484 20.89 -9.46 7.60
C SER A 484 22.15 -10.27 7.92
N ASN A 485 23.11 -9.67 8.64
CA ASN A 485 24.34 -10.31 9.09
C ASN A 485 24.28 -10.60 10.59
N PRO A 486 23.77 -11.76 11.00
CA PRO A 486 23.49 -12.02 12.41
C PRO A 486 24.65 -12.72 13.14
N ASP A 487 25.73 -13.10 12.44
CA ASP A 487 26.85 -13.88 13.00
C ASP A 487 28.21 -13.16 12.86
N SER A 488 28.21 -11.82 12.70
CA SER A 488 29.41 -10.97 12.65
C SER A 488 30.39 -11.21 11.50
N TYR A 489 29.93 -11.73 10.35
CA TYR A 489 30.79 -11.84 9.16
C TYR A 489 31.20 -10.45 8.65
N THR A 490 32.46 -10.25 8.26
CA THR A 490 32.90 -8.95 7.74
C THR A 490 32.15 -8.54 6.46
N TRP A 491 31.71 -9.53 5.67
CA TRP A 491 31.05 -9.35 4.37
C TRP A 491 29.98 -10.41 4.15
N LEU A 492 28.86 -10.01 3.53
CA LEU A 492 27.85 -10.93 3.01
C LEU A 492 27.92 -10.97 1.48
N THR A 493 27.79 -12.18 0.94
CA THR A 493 27.69 -12.44 -0.50
C THR A 493 26.37 -13.14 -0.77
N TYR A 494 25.80 -12.95 -1.96
CA TYR A 494 24.48 -13.47 -2.31
C TYR A 494 24.57 -14.30 -3.58
N TRP A 495 24.00 -15.51 -3.53
CA TRP A 495 23.87 -16.36 -4.71
C TRP A 495 22.97 -15.70 -5.75
N ILE A 496 23.41 -15.75 -7.01
CA ILE A 496 22.62 -15.34 -8.16
C ILE A 496 22.56 -16.50 -9.16
N ASP A 497 21.69 -16.40 -10.15
CA ASP A 497 21.54 -17.49 -11.11
C ASP A 497 22.81 -17.72 -11.93
N GLY A 498 23.09 -18.97 -12.26
CA GLY A 498 24.21 -19.39 -13.11
C GLY A 498 25.11 -20.44 -12.46
N VAL A 499 25.22 -21.59 -13.14
CA VAL A 499 26.18 -22.66 -12.83
C VAL A 499 27.05 -22.91 -14.06
N SER A 500 28.37 -22.93 -13.89
CA SER A 500 29.31 -23.12 -15.00
C SER A 500 29.14 -24.50 -15.65
N THR A 501 29.39 -24.54 -16.95
CA THR A 501 29.46 -25.77 -17.72
C THR A 501 30.92 -26.16 -17.97
N SER A 502 31.16 -27.25 -18.71
CA SER A 502 32.50 -27.62 -19.17
C SER A 502 33.11 -26.61 -20.16
N THR A 503 32.31 -25.69 -20.70
CA THR A 503 32.73 -24.68 -21.66
C THR A 503 32.95 -23.32 -20.99
N GLU A 504 34.07 -22.67 -21.32
CA GLU A 504 34.45 -21.36 -20.79
C GLU A 504 33.37 -20.30 -21.08
N LYS A 505 33.04 -19.47 -20.08
CA LYS A 505 31.99 -18.41 -20.15
C LYS A 505 30.58 -18.90 -20.45
N VAL A 506 30.32 -20.22 -20.38
CA VAL A 506 29.00 -20.79 -20.60
C VAL A 506 28.42 -21.26 -19.27
N TYR A 507 27.27 -20.69 -18.93
CA TYR A 507 26.54 -20.98 -17.69
C TYR A 507 25.14 -21.49 -18.00
N LYS A 508 24.68 -22.43 -17.18
CA LYS A 508 23.28 -22.85 -17.14
C LYS A 508 22.53 -21.98 -16.15
N PHE A 509 21.42 -21.39 -16.60
CA PHE A 509 20.56 -20.52 -15.82
C PHE A 509 19.22 -21.21 -15.54
N GLU A 510 18.68 -21.01 -14.35
CA GLU A 510 17.36 -21.47 -13.94
C GLU A 510 16.25 -20.53 -14.41
N ASP A 511 16.52 -19.23 -14.46
CA ASP A 511 15.61 -18.20 -14.92
C ASP A 511 15.79 -17.98 -16.43
N PRO A 512 14.87 -18.50 -17.26
CA PRO A 512 14.98 -18.39 -18.71
C PRO A 512 14.71 -16.97 -19.23
N THR A 513 14.28 -16.05 -18.35
CA THR A 513 13.78 -14.74 -18.76
C THR A 513 14.87 -13.66 -18.74
N HIS A 514 16.04 -13.91 -18.15
CA HIS A 514 17.17 -12.99 -18.26
C HIS A 514 18.09 -13.36 -19.43
N ASN A 515 18.75 -12.35 -20.03
CA ASN A 515 19.53 -12.49 -21.26
C ASN A 515 20.91 -13.12 -21.04
N GLY A 516 20.99 -14.27 -20.37
CA GLY A 516 22.24 -14.95 -20.05
C GLY A 516 23.25 -14.03 -19.37
N ILE A 517 24.52 -14.08 -19.77
CA ILE A 517 25.62 -13.29 -19.17
C ILE A 517 25.72 -11.83 -19.65
N THR A 518 24.90 -11.40 -20.62
CA THR A 518 25.10 -10.12 -21.34
C THR A 518 25.11 -8.89 -20.44
N ASN A 519 24.29 -8.89 -19.38
CA ASN A 519 24.16 -7.74 -18.47
C ASN A 519 24.88 -7.93 -17.13
N TYR A 520 25.64 -9.02 -17.01
CA TYR A 520 26.51 -9.24 -15.88
C TYR A 520 27.78 -8.43 -16.09
N LYS A 521 28.15 -7.61 -15.10
CA LYS A 521 29.48 -6.99 -15.10
C LYS A 521 30.40 -7.86 -14.26
N TRP A 522 31.51 -8.27 -14.84
CA TRP A 522 32.40 -9.28 -14.30
C TRP A 522 33.65 -8.68 -13.67
N THR A 523 34.13 -9.31 -12.61
CA THR A 523 35.41 -8.93 -11.99
C THR A 523 36.52 -9.16 -13.02
N PRO A 524 37.58 -8.33 -13.09
CA PRO A 524 38.73 -8.65 -13.93
C PRO A 524 39.23 -10.06 -13.61
N GLY A 525 39.26 -10.95 -14.60
CA GLY A 525 39.52 -12.37 -14.34
C GLY A 525 38.27 -13.21 -13.98
N SER A 526 37.09 -12.75 -14.33
CA SER A 526 35.86 -13.54 -14.42
C SER A 526 35.18 -13.15 -15.73
N PRO A 527 34.35 -13.99 -16.38
CA PRO A 527 33.90 -15.33 -16.00
C PRO A 527 34.69 -16.46 -16.71
N HIS A 528 36.03 -16.48 -16.59
CA HIS A 528 36.87 -17.38 -17.40
C HIS A 528 37.15 -18.76 -16.77
N LEU A 529 36.50 -19.10 -15.65
CA LEU A 529 36.73 -20.40 -14.99
C LEU A 529 36.31 -21.55 -15.92
N LYS A 530 37.22 -22.52 -16.10
CA LYS A 530 37.00 -23.72 -16.92
C LYS A 530 36.60 -24.89 -16.02
N GLY A 531 35.52 -25.57 -16.39
CA GLY A 531 35.04 -26.76 -15.71
C GLY A 531 33.66 -26.57 -15.08
N PRO A 532 32.87 -27.65 -14.95
CA PRO A 532 31.57 -27.60 -14.31
C PRO A 532 31.71 -27.41 -12.79
N GLY A 533 30.67 -26.86 -12.16
CA GLY A 533 30.55 -26.79 -10.69
C GLY A 533 30.80 -25.42 -10.07
N HIS A 534 31.11 -24.38 -10.85
CA HIS A 534 31.23 -23.02 -10.32
C HIS A 534 29.88 -22.30 -10.33
N CYS A 535 29.50 -21.71 -9.20
CA CYS A 535 28.24 -21.00 -9.03
C CYS A 535 28.47 -19.48 -9.00
N LEU A 536 27.53 -18.73 -9.59
CA LEU A 536 27.60 -17.27 -9.62
C LEU A 536 27.11 -16.65 -8.31
N HIS A 537 27.84 -15.65 -7.84
CA HIS A 537 27.43 -14.85 -6.70
C HIS A 537 27.71 -13.36 -6.93
N ASN A 538 26.89 -12.54 -6.29
CA ASN A 538 27.14 -11.12 -6.15
C ASN A 538 27.93 -10.88 -4.87
N PRO A 539 29.23 -10.51 -4.95
CA PRO A 539 30.13 -10.43 -3.79
C PRO A 539 29.82 -9.27 -2.81
N GLY A 540 28.76 -8.50 -3.03
CA GLY A 540 28.41 -7.38 -2.16
C GLY A 540 29.45 -6.24 -2.24
N PRO A 541 29.64 -5.43 -1.18
CA PRO A 541 30.33 -4.15 -1.30
C PRO A 541 31.84 -4.23 -1.50
N LEU A 542 32.43 -5.42 -1.47
CA LEU A 542 33.83 -5.64 -1.86
C LEU A 542 34.06 -5.31 -3.33
N ASN A 543 33.05 -5.57 -4.17
CA ASN A 543 33.17 -5.41 -5.59
C ASN A 543 31.77 -5.34 -6.22
N SER A 544 31.47 -4.30 -7.01
CA SER A 544 30.22 -4.26 -7.77
C SER A 544 30.12 -5.38 -8.80
N TYR A 545 31.23 -6.03 -9.15
CA TYR A 545 31.30 -7.01 -10.21
C TYR A 545 31.00 -8.44 -9.73
N VAL A 546 30.23 -9.19 -10.53
CA VAL A 546 29.89 -10.60 -10.30
C VAL A 546 31.13 -11.48 -10.35
N GLN A 547 31.12 -12.54 -9.54
CA GLN A 547 32.17 -13.54 -9.43
C GLN A 547 31.58 -14.96 -9.48
N ALA A 548 32.46 -15.94 -9.70
CA ALA A 548 32.15 -17.36 -9.69
C ALA A 548 33.04 -18.07 -8.67
N ILE A 549 32.46 -18.99 -7.89
CA ILE A 549 33.16 -19.78 -6.87
C ILE A 549 32.81 -21.27 -7.02
N SER A 550 33.76 -22.17 -6.72
CA SER A 550 33.54 -23.62 -6.68
C SER A 550 32.79 -24.07 -5.44
#